data_AF-A0A7S3TJJ3-F1
#
_entry.id   AF-A0A7S3TJJ3-F1
#
_cell.length_a   1.000
_cell.length_b   1.000
_cell.length_c   1.000
_cell.angle_alpha   90.00
_cell.angle_beta   90.00
_cell.angle_gamma   90.00
#
_symmetry.space_group_name_H-M   'P 1'
#
loop_
_entity.id
_entity.type
_entity.pdbx_description
1 polymer ?
#
loop_
_entity_poly.entity_id
_entity_poly.type
_entity_poly.pdbx_seq_one_letter_code
_entity_poly.pdbx_strand_id
1 'polypeptide(L)'
;RGWTGPVAHPCLPRGATQTYEGVELVGEGDWTRCSRLVGRLFKDGITKGQPPLADRFYGFSYMYDRTAAIGLFDSVPRQFGSVDTTIEAISAAGEPLCALDAAANTARFANTQDAAKSHNYCGDVA
;
A
#
# COMPACT_ATOMS: atom_id res chain seq x y z
N ARG A 1 21.99 5.78 -13.30
CA ARG A 1 22.59 4.45 -13.04
C ARG A 1 21.72 3.45 -13.79
N GLY A 2 22.25 2.77 -14.80
CA GLY A 2 21.48 1.81 -15.59
C GLY A 2 21.35 0.51 -14.80
N TRP A 3 20.13 0.09 -14.53
CA TRP A 3 19.86 -1.24 -14.00
C TRP A 3 20.05 -2.24 -15.14
N THR A 4 20.76 -3.33 -14.90
CA THR A 4 20.93 -4.42 -15.87
C THR A 4 20.27 -5.68 -15.31
N GLY A 5 19.16 -6.09 -15.91
CA GLY A 5 18.39 -7.27 -15.51
C GLY A 5 17.23 -6.99 -14.56
N PRO A 6 16.51 -8.05 -14.14
CA PRO A 6 15.36 -7.93 -13.24
C PRO A 6 15.78 -7.41 -11.86
N VAL A 7 14.98 -6.51 -11.30
CA VAL A 7 15.22 -5.86 -10.02
C VAL A 7 14.17 -6.32 -9.01
N ALA A 8 14.63 -6.85 -7.88
CA ALA A 8 13.74 -7.26 -6.81
C ALA A 8 13.05 -6.04 -6.17
N HIS A 9 11.71 -6.09 -6.06
CA HIS A 9 10.90 -5.00 -5.55
C HIS A 9 10.10 -5.44 -4.32
N PRO A 10 10.37 -4.88 -3.12
CA PRO A 10 9.83 -5.38 -1.87
C PRO A 10 8.32 -5.17 -1.74
N CYS A 11 7.77 -4.12 -2.37
CA CYS A 11 6.34 -3.80 -2.31
C CYS A 11 5.48 -4.55 -3.33
N LEU A 12 6.08 -5.27 -4.29
CA LEU A 12 5.32 -6.05 -5.26
C LEU A 12 5.07 -7.46 -4.69
N PRO A 13 3.91 -8.08 -4.92
CA PRO A 13 3.59 -9.42 -4.44
C PRO A 13 4.56 -10.47 -4.99
N ARG A 14 4.82 -11.52 -4.22
CA ARG A 14 5.65 -12.64 -4.71
C ARG A 14 5.06 -13.24 -5.98
N GLY A 15 5.90 -13.46 -6.99
CA GLY A 15 5.47 -13.98 -8.29
C GLY A 15 4.85 -12.94 -9.23
N ALA A 16 4.69 -11.69 -8.79
CA ALA A 16 4.33 -10.59 -9.69
C ALA A 16 5.56 -10.06 -10.41
N THR A 17 5.39 -9.69 -11.68
CA THR A 17 6.38 -8.97 -12.48
C THR A 17 5.74 -7.71 -13.07
N GLN A 18 6.48 -6.61 -13.08
CA GLN A 18 6.04 -5.36 -13.69
C GLN A 18 7.21 -4.68 -14.41
N THR A 19 6.96 -4.15 -15.61
CA THR A 19 8.00 -3.39 -16.34
C THR A 19 7.80 -1.89 -16.12
N TYR A 20 8.86 -1.21 -15.68
CA TYR A 20 8.89 0.24 -15.53
C TYR A 20 10.15 0.82 -16.16
N GLU A 21 10.00 1.75 -17.10
CA GLU A 21 11.12 2.37 -17.84
C GLU A 21 12.12 1.37 -18.44
N GLY A 22 11.63 0.22 -18.91
CA GLY A 22 12.46 -0.84 -19.48
C GLY A 22 13.19 -1.72 -18.45
N VAL A 23 12.94 -1.51 -17.15
CA VAL A 23 13.42 -2.36 -16.05
C VAL A 23 12.30 -3.30 -15.63
N GLU A 24 12.60 -4.59 -15.59
CA GLU A 24 11.68 -5.59 -15.02
C GLU A 24 11.81 -5.57 -13.49
N LEU A 25 10.67 -5.41 -12.81
CA LEU A 25 10.55 -5.45 -11.36
C LEU A 25 9.94 -6.80 -10.96
N VAL A 26 10.55 -7.50 -10.02
CA VAL A 26 10.11 -8.83 -9.54
C VAL A 26 9.71 -8.72 -8.07
N GLY A 27 8.49 -9.11 -7.72
CA GLY A 27 7.99 -8.93 -6.37
C GLY A 27 8.56 -9.89 -5.33
N GLU A 28 8.90 -9.34 -4.15
CA GLU A 28 9.37 -10.09 -2.98
C GLU A 28 8.32 -10.18 -1.86
N GLY A 29 7.35 -9.27 -1.81
CA GLY A 29 6.36 -9.18 -0.74
C GLY A 29 6.97 -9.03 0.66
N ASP A 30 7.92 -8.10 0.82
CA ASP A 30 8.62 -7.83 2.08
C ASP A 30 8.17 -6.47 2.64
N TRP A 31 7.28 -6.53 3.64
CA TRP A 31 6.71 -5.35 4.30
C TRP A 31 7.78 -4.43 4.91
N THR A 32 8.75 -4.99 5.65
CA THR A 32 9.77 -4.18 6.34
C THR A 32 10.65 -3.43 5.35
N ARG A 33 11.04 -4.09 4.25
CA ARG A 33 11.80 -3.44 3.17
C ARG A 33 10.93 -2.46 2.39
N CYS A 34 9.65 -2.76 2.20
CA CYS A 34 8.71 -1.89 1.51
C CYS A 34 8.49 -0.58 2.27
N SER A 35 8.09 -0.62 3.55
CA SER A 35 7.89 0.59 4.36
C SER A 35 9.17 1.42 4.47
N ARG A 36 10.33 0.78 4.56
CA ARG A 36 11.62 1.49 4.53
C ARG A 36 11.88 2.15 3.17
N LEU A 37 11.49 1.52 2.07
CA LEU A 37 11.64 2.07 0.73
C LEU A 37 10.70 3.27 0.52
N VAL A 38 9.42 3.14 0.87
CA VAL A 38 8.42 4.21 0.78
C VAL A 38 8.78 5.38 1.69
N GLY A 39 9.22 5.11 2.92
CA GLY A 39 9.68 6.15 3.85
C GLY A 39 10.82 7.02 3.31
N ARG A 40 11.66 6.52 2.39
CA ARG A 40 12.72 7.31 1.74
C ARG A 40 12.20 8.36 0.75
N LEU A 41 10.95 8.25 0.29
CA LEU A 41 10.32 9.26 -0.55
C LEU A 41 10.09 10.55 0.24
N PHE A 42 9.81 10.42 1.54
CA PHE A 42 9.52 11.53 2.43
C PHE A 42 10.80 11.97 3.14
N LYS A 43 11.55 12.86 2.49
CA LYS A 43 12.76 13.46 3.07
C LYS A 43 12.40 14.42 4.20
N ASP A 44 13.35 14.64 5.10
CA ASP A 44 13.27 15.63 6.17
C ASP A 44 12.83 17.00 5.61
N GLY A 45 11.77 17.56 6.19
CA GLY A 45 11.30 18.91 5.89
C GLY A 45 10.00 19.02 5.09
N ILE A 46 9.36 17.91 4.68
CA ILE A 46 8.00 17.95 4.08
C ILE A 46 6.99 18.65 5.00
N THR A 47 7.17 18.52 6.31
CA THR A 47 6.32 19.14 7.34
C THR A 47 6.88 20.47 7.85
N LYS A 48 8.00 20.96 7.31
CA LYS A 48 8.64 22.18 7.82
C LYS A 48 7.74 23.39 7.58
N GLY A 49 7.39 24.07 8.67
CA GLY A 49 6.50 25.24 8.62
C GLY A 49 5.01 24.89 8.49
N GLN A 50 4.64 23.61 8.53
CA GLN A 50 3.23 23.22 8.65
C GLN A 50 2.76 23.36 10.10
N PRO A 51 1.47 23.70 10.32
CA PRO A 51 0.89 23.67 11.65
C PRO A 51 0.93 22.25 12.24
N PRO A 52 0.81 22.11 13.57
CA PRO A 52 0.65 20.80 14.20
C PRO A 52 -0.47 20.01 13.55
N LEU A 53 -0.28 18.69 13.44
CA LEU A 53 -1.34 17.80 12.95
C LEU A 53 -2.54 17.89 13.90
N ALA A 54 -3.75 17.88 13.34
CA ALA A 54 -4.96 17.75 14.14
C ALA A 54 -5.04 16.34 14.77
N ASP A 55 -5.66 16.22 15.94
CA ASP A 55 -5.87 14.93 16.62
C ASP A 55 -6.68 13.95 15.76
N ARG A 56 -7.52 14.48 14.87
CA ARG A 56 -8.36 13.73 13.93
C ARG A 56 -8.46 14.49 12.61
N PHE A 57 -8.48 13.74 11.52
CA PHE A 57 -8.75 14.28 10.18
C PHE A 57 -9.56 13.26 9.39
N TYR A 58 -10.23 13.73 8.33
CA TYR A 58 -10.98 12.88 7.41
C TYR A 58 -10.11 12.51 6.21
N GLY A 59 -9.89 11.22 6.02
CA GLY A 59 -9.31 10.67 4.79
C GLY A 59 -10.40 10.35 3.78
N PHE A 60 -10.24 10.82 2.54
CA PHE A 60 -11.19 10.57 1.45
C PHE A 60 -10.46 10.12 0.17
N SER A 61 -11.23 9.76 -0.86
CA SER A 61 -10.72 9.27 -2.14
C SER A 61 -9.74 8.11 -1.94
N TYR A 62 -8.53 8.20 -2.48
CA TYR A 62 -7.56 7.12 -2.52
C TYR A 62 -7.19 6.58 -1.12
N MET A 63 -7.17 7.44 -0.10
CA MET A 63 -6.93 6.99 1.28
C MET A 63 -8.04 6.08 1.79
N TYR A 64 -9.30 6.42 1.50
CA TYR A 64 -10.44 5.59 1.86
C TYR A 64 -10.45 4.29 1.05
N ASP A 65 -10.26 4.39 -0.27
CA ASP A 65 -10.33 3.24 -1.17
C ASP A 65 -9.26 2.19 -0.84
N ARG A 66 -8.03 2.62 -0.53
CA ARG A 66 -6.95 1.70 -0.14
C ARG A 66 -7.16 1.11 1.24
N THR A 67 -7.58 1.91 2.21
CA THR A 67 -7.87 1.40 3.56
C THR A 67 -9.06 0.43 3.56
N ALA A 68 -10.07 0.67 2.73
CA ALA A 68 -11.16 -0.27 2.51
C ALA A 68 -10.65 -1.53 1.78
N ALA A 69 -9.85 -1.36 0.73
CA ALA A 69 -9.36 -2.47 -0.08
C ALA A 69 -8.55 -3.47 0.76
N ILE A 70 -7.69 -3.03 1.69
CA ILE A 70 -6.90 -3.96 2.51
C ILE A 70 -7.74 -4.82 3.47
N GLY A 71 -9.05 -4.59 3.54
CA GLY A 71 -9.99 -5.36 4.35
C GLY A 71 -10.11 -4.86 5.78
N LEU A 72 -9.54 -3.68 6.09
CA LEU A 72 -9.60 -3.08 7.42
C LEU A 72 -11.06 -2.78 7.84
N PHE A 73 -11.95 -2.63 6.86
CA PHE A 73 -13.36 -2.31 7.08
C PHE A 73 -14.31 -3.48 6.82
N ASP A 74 -13.81 -4.68 6.52
CA ASP A 74 -14.67 -5.82 6.14
C ASP A 74 -15.62 -6.24 7.26
N SER A 75 -15.20 -6.06 8.52
CA SER A 75 -15.98 -6.39 9.72
C SER A 75 -16.56 -5.17 10.44
N VAL A 76 -16.36 -3.96 9.90
CA VAL A 76 -16.75 -2.71 10.56
C VAL A 76 -17.99 -2.12 9.88
N PRO A 77 -19.12 -1.98 10.58
CA PRO A 77 -20.29 -1.30 10.04
C PRO A 77 -19.92 0.13 9.62
N ARG A 78 -20.08 0.44 8.33
CA ARG A 78 -19.81 1.78 7.80
C ARG A 78 -20.92 2.72 8.27
N GLN A 79 -20.60 3.66 9.15
CA GLN A 79 -21.56 4.66 9.58
C GLN A 79 -21.52 5.84 8.59
N PHE A 80 -22.61 6.02 7.84
CA PHE A 80 -22.73 7.07 6.81
C PHE A 80 -21.60 7.08 5.76
N GLY A 81 -21.04 5.91 5.44
CA GLY A 81 -19.93 5.79 4.47
C GLY A 81 -18.56 6.17 5.01
N SER A 82 -18.41 6.34 6.34
CA SER A 82 -17.14 6.60 7.01
C SER A 82 -16.81 5.50 8.02
N VAL A 83 -15.51 5.32 8.29
CA VAL A 83 -14.99 4.40 9.30
C VAL A 83 -13.85 5.07 10.05
N ASP A 84 -13.93 5.07 11.38
CA ASP A 84 -12.86 5.52 12.26
C ASP A 84 -11.74 4.48 12.31
N THR A 85 -10.49 4.90 12.19
CA THR A 85 -9.32 4.03 12.24
C THR A 85 -8.08 4.76 12.75
N THR A 86 -6.99 4.02 12.97
CA THR A 86 -5.69 4.57 13.41
C THR A 86 -4.58 4.16 12.44
N ILE A 87 -3.44 4.85 12.51
CA ILE A 87 -2.29 4.50 11.67
C ILE A 87 -1.76 3.11 12.00
N GLU A 88 -1.79 2.72 13.29
CA GLU A 88 -1.37 1.39 13.74
C GLU A 88 -2.25 0.29 13.15
N ALA A 89 -3.56 0.52 13.08
CA ALA A 89 -4.49 -0.43 12.47
C ALA A 89 -4.25 -0.58 10.96
N ILE A 90 -3.96 0.53 10.26
CA ILE A 90 -3.59 0.52 8.83
C ILE A 90 -2.29 -0.28 8.63
N SER A 91 -1.25 0.01 9.41
CA SER A 91 0.04 -0.69 9.33
C SER A 91 -0.08 -2.18 9.66
N ALA A 92 -0.87 -2.55 10.67
CA ALA A 92 -1.11 -3.95 11.04
C ALA A 92 -1.84 -4.74 9.95
N ALA A 93 -2.70 -4.09 9.17
CA ALA A 93 -3.36 -4.69 8.01
C ALA A 93 -2.45 -4.74 6.76
N GLY A 94 -1.44 -3.88 6.67
CA GLY A 94 -0.49 -3.84 5.56
C GLY A 94 0.47 -5.04 5.51
N GLU A 95 0.99 -5.47 6.65
CA GLU A 95 1.91 -6.62 6.74
C GLU A 95 1.34 -7.92 6.13
N PRO A 96 0.16 -8.43 6.53
CA PRO A 96 -0.40 -9.65 5.96
C PRO A 96 -0.78 -9.48 4.48
N LEU A 97 -1.15 -8.26 4.05
CA LEU A 97 -1.40 -7.97 2.65
C LEU A 97 -0.13 -8.12 1.81
N CYS A 98 1.00 -7.58 2.29
CA CYS A 98 2.27 -7.67 1.57
C CYS A 98 2.80 -9.09 1.46
N ALA A 99 2.42 -9.96 2.41
CA ALA A 99 2.77 -11.37 2.39
C ALA A 99 2.01 -12.21 1.35
N LEU A 100 0.96 -11.67 0.70
CA LEU A 100 0.24 -12.37 -0.36
C LEU A 100 1.10 -12.55 -1.61
N ASP A 101 0.95 -13.68 -2.30
CA ASP A 101 1.47 -13.85 -3.66
C ASP A 101 0.55 -13.16 -4.69
N ALA A 102 1.00 -13.06 -5.94
CA ALA A 102 0.27 -12.37 -7.00
C ALA A 102 -1.14 -12.94 -7.24
N ALA A 103 -1.30 -14.26 -7.16
CA ALA A 103 -2.58 -14.93 -7.41
C ALA A 103 -3.57 -14.66 -6.26
N ALA A 104 -3.11 -14.83 -5.01
CA ALA A 104 -3.91 -14.56 -3.82
C ALA A 104 -4.28 -13.08 -3.71
N ASN A 105 -3.35 -12.18 -4.07
CA ASN A 105 -3.59 -10.74 -4.11
C ASN A 105 -4.67 -10.38 -5.15
N THR A 106 -4.53 -10.89 -6.38
CA THR A 106 -5.55 -10.70 -7.45
C THR A 106 -6.91 -11.23 -7.02
N ALA A 107 -6.98 -12.43 -6.45
CA ALA A 107 -8.23 -13.04 -6.01
C ALA A 107 -8.90 -12.23 -4.88
N ARG A 108 -8.12 -11.77 -3.90
CA ARG A 108 -8.63 -10.96 -2.77
C ARG A 108 -9.28 -9.67 -3.24
N PHE A 109 -8.72 -9.01 -4.25
CA PHE A 109 -9.17 -7.69 -4.69
C PHE A 109 -9.94 -7.68 -6.01
N ALA A 110 -10.33 -8.84 -6.54
CA ALA A 110 -11.01 -8.97 -7.83
C ALA A 110 -12.30 -8.13 -7.96
N ASN A 111 -12.99 -7.91 -6.84
CA ASN A 111 -14.24 -7.14 -6.79
C ASN A 111 -14.06 -5.67 -6.35
N THR A 112 -12.82 -5.21 -6.23
CA THR A 112 -12.52 -3.80 -5.92
C THR A 112 -12.49 -2.96 -7.20
N GLN A 113 -12.83 -1.67 -7.11
CA GLN A 113 -12.81 -0.75 -8.25
C GLN A 113 -11.44 -0.67 -8.94
N ASP A 114 -10.36 -0.90 -8.19
CA ASP A 114 -8.97 -0.82 -8.65
C ASP A 114 -8.32 -2.21 -8.77
N ALA A 115 -9.09 -3.28 -9.00
CA ALA A 115 -8.57 -4.67 -9.08
C ALA A 115 -7.33 -4.81 -10.00
N ALA A 116 -7.29 -4.07 -11.10
CA ALA A 116 -6.15 -4.06 -12.05
C ALA A 116 -4.84 -3.49 -11.46
N LYS A 117 -4.92 -2.77 -10.33
CA LYS A 117 -3.79 -2.18 -9.59
C LYS A 117 -3.50 -2.91 -8.28
N SER A 118 -4.14 -4.04 -8.02
CA SER A 118 -4.02 -4.82 -6.78
C SER A 118 -2.57 -5.12 -6.35
N HIS A 119 -1.67 -5.30 -7.31
CA HIS A 119 -0.24 -5.49 -7.03
C HIS A 119 0.46 -4.29 -6.37
N ASN A 120 -0.13 -3.08 -6.43
CA ASN A 120 0.44 -1.90 -5.80
C ASN A 120 0.03 -1.75 -4.33
N TYR A 121 -0.96 -2.52 -3.86
CA TYR A 121 -1.62 -2.25 -2.58
C TYR A 121 -0.68 -2.39 -1.37
N CYS A 122 0.35 -3.24 -1.42
CA CYS A 122 1.35 -3.26 -0.35
C CYS A 122 2.10 -1.93 -0.27
N GLY A 123 2.55 -1.40 -1.40
CA GLY A 123 3.24 -0.11 -1.45
C GLY A 123 2.35 1.08 -1.14
N ASP A 124 1.06 1.03 -1.47
CA ASP A 124 0.10 2.09 -1.14
C ASP A 124 -0.17 2.21 0.37
N VAL A 125 0.08 1.15 1.14
CA VAL A 125 -0.21 1.05 2.58
C VAL A 125 1.05 1.21 3.44
N ALA A 126 2.22 0.91 2.87
CA ALA A 126 3.53 0.89 3.51
C ALA A 126 4.12 2.28 3.80
#